data_AF-A0A2R7UST7-F1
#
_entry.id   AF-A0A2R7UST7-F1
#
_cell.length_a   1.000
_cell.length_b   1.000
_cell.length_c   1.000
_cell.angle_alpha   90.00
_cell.angle_beta   90.00
_cell.angle_gamma   90.00
#
_symmetry.space_group_name_H-M   'P 1'
#
loop_
_entity.id
_entity.type
_entity.pdbx_description
1 polymer ?
#
loop_
_entity_poly.entity_id
_entity_poly.type
_entity_poly.pdbx_seq_one_letter_code
_entity_poly.pdbx_strand_id
1 'polypeptide(L)' 'MQPRQYAAEILQLRTRAERNAALLQVPKAWQSLVRKHCEITWNHPSRHKLRESPKPDEQCRPTSAAPAART' A
#
# COMPACT_ATOMS: atom_id res chain seq x y z
N MET A 1 13.66 4.68 -14.17
CA MET A 1 12.56 4.74 -13.19
C MET A 1 11.22 4.63 -13.91
N GLN A 2 10.33 3.75 -13.43
CA GLN A 2 8.96 3.61 -13.95
C GLN A 2 7.97 4.42 -13.10
N PRO A 3 6.82 4.86 -13.65
CA PRO A 3 5.80 5.62 -12.87
C PRO A 3 5.34 4.90 -11.59
N ARG A 4 5.29 3.56 -11.63
CA ARG A 4 4.95 2.74 -10.46
C ARG A 4 5.98 2.86 -9.32
N GLN A 5 7.27 2.96 -9.64
CA GLN A 5 8.33 3.08 -8.64
C GLN A 5 8.23 4.42 -7.91
N TYR A 6 8.05 5.52 -8.64
CA TYR A 6 7.79 6.84 -8.04
C TYR A 6 6.58 6.80 -7.10
N ALA A 7 5.50 6.16 -7.52
CA ALA A 7 4.31 6.06 -6.68
C ALA A 7 4.56 5.24 -5.41
N ALA A 8 5.33 4.15 -5.49
CA ALA A 8 5.70 3.35 -4.32
C ALA A 8 6.57 4.13 -3.33
N GLU A 9 7.56 4.88 -3.81
CA GLU A 9 8.41 5.76 -2.99
C GLU A 9 7.57 6.86 -2.31
N ILE A 10 6.67 7.51 -3.06
CA ILE A 10 5.77 8.54 -2.51
C ILE A 10 4.85 7.94 -1.44
N LEU A 11 4.37 6.70 -1.63
CA LEU A 11 3.50 6.04 -0.66
C LEU A 11 4.20 5.63 0.65
N GLN A 12 5.54 5.50 0.65
CA GLN A 12 6.31 5.26 1.88
C GLN A 12 6.41 6.52 2.76
N LEU A 13 6.25 7.70 2.17
CA LEU A 13 6.31 8.97 2.89
C LEU A 13 5.07 9.17 3.77
N ARG A 14 5.30 9.42 5.06
CA ARG A 14 4.24 9.48 6.06
C ARG A 14 3.45 10.78 5.97
N THR A 15 4.09 11.91 5.66
CA THR A 15 3.41 13.21 5.66
C THR A 15 2.91 13.62 4.28
N ARG A 16 1.84 14.43 4.25
CA ARG A 16 1.29 14.98 3.00
C ARG A 16 2.26 15.97 2.34
N ALA A 17 3.02 16.72 3.14
CA ALA A 17 3.98 17.71 2.66
C ALA A 17 5.14 17.05 1.90
N GLU A 18 5.74 16.00 2.48
CA GLU A 18 6.80 15.23 1.81
C GLU A 18 6.32 14.61 0.50
N ARG A 19 5.09 14.08 0.49
CA ARG A 19 4.49 13.51 -0.73
C ARG A 19 4.31 14.52 -1.84
N ASN A 20 3.87 15.74 -1.52
CA ASN A 20 3.75 16.82 -2.50
C ASN A 20 5.12 17.24 -3.05
N ALA A 21 6.15 17.30 -2.20
CA ALA A 21 7.51 17.60 -2.63
C ALA A 21 8.06 16.50 -3.57
N ALA A 22 7.81 15.23 -3.24
CA ALA A 22 8.20 14.10 -4.08
C ALA A 22 7.46 14.07 -5.43
N LEU A 23 6.18 14.47 -5.46
CA LEU A 23 5.42 14.63 -6.72
C LEU A 23 6.03 15.69 -7.64
N LEU A 24 6.64 16.74 -7.11
CA LEU A 24 7.30 17.78 -7.91
C LEU A 24 8.59 17.26 -8.58
N GLN A 25 9.24 16.24 -8.01
CA GLN A 25 10.41 15.60 -8.60
C GLN A 25 10.05 14.66 -9.77
N VAL A 26 8.79 14.22 -9.85
CA VAL A 26 8.32 13.35 -10.93
C VAL A 26 8.20 14.15 -12.24
N PRO A 27 8.66 13.60 -13.37
CA PRO A 27 8.44 14.20 -14.68
C PRO A 27 6.97 14.53 -14.94
N LYS A 28 6.71 15.71 -15.50
CA LYS A 28 5.34 16.25 -15.68
C LYS A 28 4.41 15.33 -16.47
N ALA A 29 4.96 14.57 -17.43
CA ALA A 29 4.22 13.56 -18.21
C ALA A 29 3.65 12.42 -17.35
N TRP A 30 4.25 12.13 -16.19
CA TRP A 30 3.85 11.03 -15.30
C TRP A 30 3.18 11.49 -14.01
N GLN A 31 3.26 12.78 -13.66
CA GLN A 31 2.63 13.32 -12.45
C GLN A 31 1.15 12.97 -12.33
N SER A 32 0.40 13.06 -13.44
CA SER A 32 -1.04 12.73 -13.45
C SER A 32 -1.29 11.25 -13.11
N LEU A 33 -0.48 10.34 -13.68
CA LEU A 33 -0.58 8.89 -13.42
C LEU A 33 -0.20 8.56 -11.98
N VAL A 34 0.91 9.12 -11.49
CA VAL A 34 1.41 8.89 -10.14
C VAL A 34 0.43 9.44 -9.10
N ARG A 35 -0.11 10.65 -9.32
CA ARG A 35 -1.15 11.24 -8.47
C ARG A 35 -2.37 10.33 -8.37
N LYS A 36 -2.90 9.86 -9.51
CA LYS A 36 -4.06 8.97 -9.54
C LYS A 36 -3.78 7.63 -8.85
N HIS A 37 -2.57 7.10 -8.98
CA HIS A 37 -2.16 5.89 -8.25
C HIS A 37 -2.14 6.10 -6.73
N CYS A 38 -1.59 7.22 -6.27
CA CYS A 38 -1.59 7.58 -4.85
C CYS A 38 -3.01 7.75 -4.31
N GLU A 39 -3.91 8.42 -5.05
CA GLU A 39 -5.32 8.61 -4.69
C GLU A 39 -6.06 7.27 -4.58
N ILE A 40 -5.94 6.39 -5.58
CA ILE A 40 -6.56 5.05 -5.57
C ILE A 40 -6.05 4.22 -4.39
N THR A 41 -4.73 4.22 -4.16
CA THR A 41 -4.12 3.43 -3.08
C THR A 41 -4.60 3.94 -1.70
N TRP A 42 -4.75 5.25 -1.53
CA TRP A 42 -5.22 5.82 -0.27
C TRP A 42 -6.72 5.58 -0.04
N ASN A 43 -7.53 5.72 -1.09
CA ASN A 43 -8.97 5.49 -1.03
C ASN A 43 -9.36 4.01 -1.14
N HIS A 44 -8.38 3.09 -1.16
CA HIS A 44 -8.67 1.68 -1.35
C HIS A 44 -9.45 1.13 -0.14
N PRO A 45 -10.64 0.54 -0.32
CA PRO A 45 -11.51 0.14 0.78
C PRO A 45 -10.85 -0.87 1.73
N SER A 46 -9.94 -1.73 1.23
CA SER A 46 -9.17 -2.65 2.09
C SER A 46 -8.27 -1.93 3.12
N ARG A 47 -7.81 -0.70 2.84
CA ARG A 47 -7.07 0.09 3.82
C ARG A 47 -8.00 0.81 4.81
N HIS A 48 -9.22 1.14 4.40
CA HIS A 48 -10.21 1.74 5.29
C HIS A 48 -10.68 0.74 6.34
N LYS A 49 -10.94 -0.51 5.92
CA LYS A 49 -11.30 -1.62 6.83
C LYS A 49 -10.22 -1.90 7.88
N LEU A 50 -8.93 -1.69 7.58
CA LEU A 50 -7.84 -1.85 8.55
C LEU A 50 -7.83 -0.76 9.64
N ARG A 51 -8.32 0.45 9.36
CA ARG A 51 -8.38 1.55 10.34
C ARG A 51 -9.61 1.49 11.24
N GLU A 52 -10.68 0.85 10.79
CA GLU A 52 -11.95 0.72 11.51
C GLU A 52 -12.08 -0.58 12.31
N SER A 53 -11.20 -1.56 12.08
CA SER A 53 -11.13 -2.76 12.92
C SER A 53 -10.35 -2.50 14.22
N PRO A 54 -10.98 -2.63 15.40
CA PRO A 54 -10.27 -2.55 16.66
C PRO A 54 -9.44 -3.83 16.85
N LYS A 55 -8.13 -3.65 17.08
CA LYS A 55 -7.11 -4.58 17.62
C LYS A 55 -6.87 -5.91 16.86
N PRO A 56 -5.60 -6.24 16.53
CA PRO A 56 -5.23 -7.53 15.96
C PRO A 56 -4.95 -8.53 17.09
N ASP A 57 -6.00 -9.14 17.64
CA ASP A 57 -5.86 -10.41 18.37
C ASP A 57 -6.39 -11.54 17.49
N GLU A 58 -5.80 -11.69 16.30
CA GLU A 58 -5.71 -13.00 15.65
C GLU A 58 -4.67 -12.92 14.54
N GLN A 59 -3.44 -13.26 14.92
CA GLN A 59 -2.40 -13.68 14.00
C GLN A 59 -3.01 -14.65 12.97
N CYS A 60 -2.86 -14.34 11.67
CA CYS A 60 -2.96 -15.33 10.60
C CYS A 60 -2.12 -16.55 11.00
N ARG A 61 -2.77 -17.64 11.42
CA ARG A 61 -2.11 -18.94 11.41
C ARG A 61 -1.88 -19.29 9.94
N PRO A 62 -0.63 -19.39 9.45
CA PRO A 62 -0.42 -19.97 8.15
C PRO A 62 -0.86 -21.43 8.27
N THR A 63 -1.72 -21.85 7.33
CA THR A 63 -1.99 -23.26 7.06
C THR A 63 -0.66 -23.99 6.96
N SER A 64 -0.31 -24.76 7.99
CA SER A 64 0.75 -25.74 7.95
C SER A 64 0.10 -27.10 7.94
N ALA A 65 0.03 -27.66 6.73
CA ALA A 65 0.15 -29.06 6.40
C ALA A 65 -0.56 -30.07 7.32
N ALA A 66 -1.64 -30.65 6.80
CA ALA A 66 -1.93 -32.05 7.07
C ALA A 66 -0.74 -32.91 6.60
N PRO A 67 -0.36 -33.93 7.38
CA PRO A 67 -0.09 -35.22 6.74
C PRO A 67 -0.86 -36.35 7.43
N ALA A 68 -1.30 -37.27 6.57
CA ALA A 68 -1.84 -38.55 6.94
C ALA A 68 -0.77 -39.46 7.59
N ALA A 69 -1.16 -40.21 8.62
CA ALA A 69 -0.65 -41.55 8.97
C ALA A 69 -1.53 -42.08 10.13
N ARG A 70 -2.42 -43.06 9.92
CA ARG A 70 -2.19 -44.50 10.14
C ARG A 70 -1.44 -44.80 11.44
N THR A 71 -2.13 -45.33 12.46
CA THR A 71 -1.91 -46.68 13.02
C THR A 71 -3.20 -47.09 13.73
#